data_AF-A0A957J491-F1
#
_entry.id   AF-A0A957J491-F1
#
_cell.length_a   1.000
_cell.length_b   1.000
_cell.length_c   1.000
_cell.angle_alpha   90.00
_cell.angle_beta   90.00
_cell.angle_gamma   90.00
#
_symmetry.space_group_name_H-M   'P 1'
#
loop_
_entity.id
_entity.type
_entity.pdbx_description
1 polymer ?
#
loop_
_entity_poly.entity_id
_entity_poly.type
_entity_poly.pdbx_seq_one_letter_code
_entity_poly.pdbx_strand_id
1 'polypeptide(L)'
;LSMSDAGLIRFISIMVRSWLSVLAAIGLTATTPFPDLLHALRHLHVPRVLIAIISFMYRYLFVLADEALRLLRARESRSARSLAGKGGGSIWWRAQVAGSMIGQLLLRSLERSDRVYNAMLARGYRGELLTMTTHEMTSRDWWVGATAVTLLLLIQVGGHAFL
;
A
#
# COMPACT_ATOMS: atom_id res chain seq x y z
N LEU A 1 -5.58 5.58 -43.83
CA LEU A 1 -5.28 4.99 -42.50
C LEU A 1 -5.00 3.50 -42.71
N SER A 2 -3.77 3.15 -43.09
CA SER A 2 -3.39 1.73 -43.20
C SER A 2 -3.10 1.21 -41.79
N MET A 3 -4.07 0.55 -41.17
CA MET A 3 -3.77 -0.32 -40.04
C MET A 3 -2.88 -1.44 -40.56
N SER A 4 -1.59 -1.38 -40.23
CA SER A 4 -0.70 -2.52 -40.43
C SER A 4 -1.15 -3.61 -39.46
N ASP A 5 -1.38 -4.83 -39.95
CA ASP A 5 -1.77 -5.99 -39.11
C ASP A 5 -0.83 -6.18 -37.92
N ALA A 6 0.46 -5.88 -38.10
CA ALA A 6 1.46 -5.90 -37.04
C ALA A 6 1.19 -4.87 -35.92
N GLY A 7 0.63 -3.71 -36.27
CA GLY A 7 0.22 -2.67 -35.30
C GLY A 7 -0.99 -3.11 -34.47
N LEU A 8 -1.97 -3.76 -35.08
CA LEU A 8 -3.15 -4.27 -34.38
C LEU A 8 -2.78 -5.39 -33.39
N ILE A 9 -1.92 -6.33 -33.80
CA ILE A 9 -1.44 -7.42 -32.94
C ILE A 9 -0.67 -6.87 -31.73
N ARG A 10 0.23 -5.90 -31.94
CA ARG A 10 0.98 -5.25 -30.85
C ARG A 10 0.05 -4.51 -29.88
N PHE A 11 -0.94 -3.79 -30.41
CA PHE A 11 -1.92 -3.08 -29.59
C PHE A 11 -2.71 -4.03 -28.69
N ILE A 12 -3.25 -5.12 -29.26
CA ILE A 12 -3.99 -6.13 -28.51
C ILE A 12 -3.08 -6.79 -27.45
N SER A 13 -1.84 -7.12 -27.80
CA SER A 13 -0.88 -7.71 -26.85
C SER A 13 -0.61 -6.82 -25.64
N ILE A 14 -0.37 -5.52 -25.86
CA ILE A 14 -0.15 -4.55 -24.77
C ILE A 14 -1.41 -4.42 -23.91
N MET A 15 -2.59 -4.36 -24.54
CA MET A 15 -3.86 -4.23 -23.83
C MET A 15 -4.12 -5.46 -22.92
N VAL A 16 -3.94 -6.66 -23.46
CA VAL A 16 -4.09 -7.92 -22.70
C VAL A 16 -3.05 -8.00 -21.57
N ARG A 17 -1.78 -7.67 -21.83
CA ARG A 17 -0.74 -7.68 -20.80
C ARG A 17 -1.04 -6.72 -19.66
N SER A 18 -1.49 -5.50 -19.98
CA SER A 18 -1.87 -4.51 -18.98
C SER A 18 -3.05 -5.02 -18.13
N TRP A 19 -4.09 -5.56 -18.78
CA TRP A 19 -5.26 -6.11 -18.10
C TRP A 19 -4.90 -7.26 -17.15
N LEU A 20 -4.10 -8.23 -17.63
CA LEU A 20 -3.63 -9.34 -16.80
C LEU A 20 -2.77 -8.88 -15.62
N SER A 21 -1.93 -7.86 -15.81
CA SER A 21 -1.09 -7.30 -14.74
C SER A 21 -1.95 -6.68 -13.63
N VAL A 22 -2.99 -5.94 -13.99
CA VAL A 22 -3.93 -5.35 -13.03
C VAL A 22 -4.73 -6.44 -12.30
N LEU A 23 -5.24 -7.45 -13.02
CA LEU A 23 -5.95 -8.57 -12.41
C LEU A 23 -5.08 -9.35 -11.43
N ALA A 24 -3.81 -9.59 -11.76
CA ALA A 24 -2.87 -10.25 -10.87
C ALA A 24 -2.62 -9.43 -9.59
N ALA A 25 -2.42 -8.12 -9.72
CA ALA A 25 -2.23 -7.23 -8.58
C ALA A 25 -3.47 -7.18 -7.66
N ILE A 26 -4.67 -7.12 -8.25
CA ILE A 26 -5.93 -7.16 -7.50
C ILE A 26 -6.10 -8.52 -6.81
N GLY A 27 -5.85 -9.62 -7.52
CA GLY A 27 -5.93 -10.98 -6.98
C GLY A 27 -5.02 -11.18 -5.77
N LEU A 28 -3.76 -10.72 -5.86
CA LEU A 28 -2.82 -10.75 -4.75
C LEU A 28 -3.34 -9.95 -3.54
N THR A 29 -3.76 -8.71 -3.77
CA THR A 29 -4.21 -7.80 -2.70
C THR A 29 -5.51 -8.28 -2.05
N ALA A 30 -6.39 -8.93 -2.82
CA ALA A 30 -7.68 -9.41 -2.33
C ALA A 30 -7.58 -10.74 -1.55
N THR A 31 -6.58 -11.57 -1.85
CA THR A 31 -6.46 -12.92 -1.25
C THR A 31 -5.42 -12.98 -0.13
N THR A 32 -4.43 -12.09 -0.14
CA THR A 32 -3.29 -12.15 0.79
C THR A 32 -3.37 -11.00 1.80
N PRO A 33 -3.44 -11.28 3.11
CA PRO A 33 -3.45 -10.24 4.12
C PRO A 33 -2.06 -9.59 4.25
N PHE A 34 -2.03 -8.32 4.66
CA PHE A 34 -0.79 -7.54 4.72
C PHE A 34 0.33 -8.15 5.58
N PRO A 35 0.08 -8.76 6.75
CA PRO A 35 1.12 -9.42 7.53
C PRO A 35 1.84 -10.55 6.77
N ASP A 36 1.12 -11.29 5.93
CA ASP A 36 1.69 -12.36 5.11
C ASP A 36 2.58 -11.79 4.00
N LEU A 37 2.21 -10.61 3.46
CA LEU A 37 3.06 -9.88 2.53
C LEU A 37 4.39 -9.44 3.17
N LEU A 38 4.37 -8.96 4.42
CA LEU A 38 5.59 -8.64 5.17
C LEU A 38 6.45 -9.87 5.45
N HIS A 39 5.81 -11.03 5.68
CA HIS A 39 6.51 -12.30 5.83
C HIS A 39 7.19 -12.71 4.53
N ALA A 40 6.51 -12.57 3.38
CA ALA A 40 7.10 -12.81 2.06
C ALA A 40 8.32 -11.89 1.79
N LEU A 41 8.26 -10.62 2.18
CA LEU A 41 9.41 -9.71 2.07
C LEU A 41 10.63 -10.17 2.89
N ARG A 42 10.40 -10.83 4.04
CA ARG A 42 11.47 -11.42 4.85
C ARG A 42 12.18 -12.55 4.11
N HIS A 43 11.42 -13.41 3.43
CA HIS A 43 11.97 -14.49 2.58
C HIS A 43 12.66 -13.95 1.33
N LEU A 44 12.26 -12.77 0.85
CA LEU A 44 12.94 -12.04 -0.22
C LEU A 44 14.22 -11.32 0.26
N HIS A 45 14.71 -11.61 1.47
CA HIS A 45 15.92 -11.02 2.07
C HIS A 45 15.88 -9.49 2.25
N VAL A 46 14.68 -8.89 2.36
CA VAL A 46 14.56 -7.46 2.69
C VAL A 46 15.06 -7.23 4.13
N PRO A 47 15.90 -6.20 4.39
CA PRO A 47 16.37 -5.87 5.73
C PRO A 47 15.24 -5.71 6.76
N ARG A 48 15.44 -6.30 7.94
CA ARG A 48 14.44 -6.33 9.04
C ARG A 48 13.93 -4.94 9.43
N VAL A 49 14.80 -3.93 9.39
CA VAL A 49 14.46 -2.53 9.68
C VAL A 49 13.43 -1.99 8.68
N LEU A 50 13.57 -2.28 7.39
CA LEU A 50 12.60 -1.85 6.38
C LEU A 50 11.24 -2.52 6.58
N ILE A 51 11.24 -3.81 6.89
CA ILE A 51 9.99 -4.55 7.20
C ILE A 51 9.29 -3.92 8.42
N ALA A 52 10.05 -3.55 9.45
CA ALA A 52 9.51 -2.87 10.62
C ALA A 52 8.92 -1.50 10.29
N ILE A 53 9.63 -0.70 9.48
CA ILE A 53 9.15 0.62 9.02
C ILE A 53 7.84 0.45 8.24
N ILE A 54 7.78 -0.49 7.30
CA ILE A 54 6.59 -0.76 6.49
C ILE A 54 5.42 -1.24 7.38
N SER A 55 5.69 -2.11 8.35
CA SER A 55 4.70 -2.58 9.32
C SER A 55 4.10 -1.43 10.13
N PHE A 56 4.95 -0.53 10.66
CA PHE A 56 4.49 0.65 11.37
C PHE A 56 3.73 1.61 10.46
N MET A 57 4.19 1.84 9.24
CA MET A 57 3.52 2.69 8.27
C MET A 57 2.10 2.18 8.01
N TYR A 58 1.91 0.89 7.76
CA TYR A 58 0.59 0.30 7.56
C TYR A 58 -0.30 0.41 8.81
N ARG A 59 0.23 0.04 9.98
CA ARG A 59 -0.52 0.11 11.25
C ARG A 59 -0.95 1.54 11.58
N TYR A 60 -0.07 2.53 11.36
CA TYR A 60 -0.34 3.92 11.68
C TYR A 60 -1.07 4.68 10.58
N LEU A 61 -1.12 4.18 9.35
CA LEU A 61 -1.88 4.78 8.25
C LEU A 61 -3.34 4.99 8.65
N PHE A 62 -4.00 3.95 9.17
CA PHE A 62 -5.40 4.04 9.61
C PHE A 62 -5.59 5.04 10.75
N VAL A 63 -4.64 5.07 11.68
CA VAL A 63 -4.75 5.96 12.83
C VAL A 63 -4.54 7.42 12.45
N LEU A 64 -3.59 7.69 11.54
CA LEU A 64 -3.37 9.03 10.99
C LEU A 64 -4.53 9.46 10.10
N ALA A 65 -5.14 8.54 9.34
CA ALA A 65 -6.33 8.81 8.54
C ALA A 65 -7.52 9.20 9.42
N ASP A 66 -7.77 8.47 10.50
CA ASP A 66 -8.82 8.81 11.47
C ASP A 66 -8.57 10.17 12.13
N GLU A 67 -7.33 10.47 12.47
CA GLU A 67 -6.95 11.76 13.04
C GLU A 67 -7.15 12.90 12.03
N ALA A 68 -6.77 12.68 10.77
CA ALA A 68 -7.00 13.63 9.69
C ALA A 68 -8.51 13.90 9.48
N LEU A 69 -9.33 12.85 9.48
CA LEU A 69 -10.80 12.97 9.40
C LEU A 69 -11.38 13.74 10.59
N ARG A 70 -10.84 13.54 11.80
CA ARG A 70 -11.24 14.32 12.99
C ARG A 70 -10.91 15.80 12.82
N LEU A 71 -9.72 16.13 12.32
CA LEU A 71 -9.33 17.52 12.06
C LEU A 71 -10.20 18.17 10.98
N LEU A 72 -10.55 17.43 9.93
CA LEU A 72 -11.47 17.89 8.88
C LEU A 72 -12.86 18.20 9.44
N ARG A 73 -13.45 17.29 10.22
CA ARG A 73 -14.75 17.50 10.88
C ARG A 73 -14.73 18.69 11.85
N ALA A 74 -13.66 18.83 12.63
CA ALA A 74 -13.48 19.95 13.56
C ALA A 74 -13.28 21.30 12.82
N ARG A 75 -12.74 21.27 11.60
CA ARG A 75 -12.70 22.45 10.73
C ARG A 75 -14.10 22.77 10.21
N GLU A 76 -14.80 21.79 9.65
CA GLU A 76 -16.14 21.96 9.09
C GLU A 76 -17.11 22.56 10.11
N SER A 77 -17.09 22.06 11.35
CA SER A 77 -17.92 22.59 12.44
C SER A 77 -17.62 24.04 12.80
N ARG A 78 -16.35 24.47 12.71
CA ARG A 78 -15.95 25.87 12.92
C ARG A 78 -16.30 26.77 11.73
N SER A 79 -16.19 26.26 10.50
CA SER A 79 -16.52 27.02 9.28
C SER A 79 -18.01 27.10 8.97
N ALA A 80 -18.83 26.18 9.48
CA ALA A 80 -20.29 26.16 9.29
C ALA A 80 -21.02 27.40 9.86
N ARG A 81 -20.32 28.25 10.63
CA ARG A 81 -20.88 29.49 11.20
C ARG A 81 -20.68 30.73 10.32
N SER A 82 -19.96 30.63 9.19
CA SER A 82 -19.88 31.75 8.25
C SER A 82 -21.07 31.71 7.29
N LEU A 83 -22.21 32.26 7.74
CA LEU A 83 -23.40 32.52 6.91
C LEU A 83 -23.20 33.68 5.91
N ALA A 84 -21.99 34.25 5.80
CA ALA A 84 -21.72 35.45 5.00
C ALA A 84 -20.39 35.33 4.26
N GLY A 85 -20.43 34.79 3.04
CA GLY A 85 -19.36 34.95 2.06
C GLY A 85 -18.77 33.63 1.53
N LYS A 86 -18.99 33.40 0.24
CA LYS A 86 -18.28 32.47 -0.68
C LYS A 86 -17.46 31.37 0.02
N GLY A 87 -18.10 30.21 0.20
CA GLY A 87 -17.47 29.02 0.76
C GLY A 87 -16.21 28.62 -0.01
N GLY A 88 -15.06 28.73 0.67
CA GLY A 88 -13.75 28.41 0.10
C GLY A 88 -13.05 29.66 -0.41
N GLY A 89 -12.20 30.24 0.44
CA GLY A 89 -11.27 31.30 0.04
C GLY A 89 -10.31 30.86 -1.09
N SER A 90 -9.37 31.74 -1.43
CA SER A 90 -8.38 31.51 -2.49
C SER A 90 -7.62 30.18 -2.33
N ILE A 91 -7.03 29.69 -3.43
CA ILE A 91 -6.19 28.48 -3.42
C ILE A 91 -5.11 28.56 -2.32
N TRP A 92 -4.57 29.76 -2.09
CA TRP A 92 -3.61 30.08 -1.04
C TRP A 92 -4.16 29.88 0.37
N TRP A 93 -5.38 30.37 0.62
CA TRP A 93 -6.03 30.15 1.91
C TRP A 93 -6.28 28.66 2.18
N ARG A 94 -6.73 27.91 1.16
CA ARG A 94 -6.92 26.46 1.27
C ARG A 94 -5.60 25.73 1.56
N ALA A 95 -4.52 26.12 0.89
CA ALA A 95 -3.19 25.56 1.12
C ALA A 95 -2.68 25.84 2.54
N GLN A 96 -2.86 27.07 3.04
CA GLN A 96 -2.48 27.43 4.41
C GLN A 96 -3.25 26.61 5.45
N VAL A 97 -4.57 26.41 5.25
CA VAL A 97 -5.37 25.58 6.15
C VAL A 97 -4.93 24.11 6.08
N ALA A 98 -4.72 23.55 4.89
CA ALA A 98 -4.20 22.20 4.72
C ALA A 98 -2.82 22.03 5.40
N GLY A 99 -1.91 22.99 5.20
CA GLY A 99 -0.60 23.01 5.83
C GLY A 99 -0.68 23.01 7.36
N SER A 100 -1.58 23.81 7.95
CA SER A 100 -1.77 23.81 9.41
C SER A 100 -2.35 22.49 9.96
N MET A 101 -3.18 21.79 9.19
CA MET A 101 -3.68 20.46 9.57
C MET A 101 -2.56 19.41 9.48
N ILE A 102 -1.77 19.44 8.39
CA ILE A 102 -0.62 18.56 8.21
C ILE A 102 0.42 18.78 9.32
N GLY A 103 0.72 20.04 9.66
CA GLY A 103 1.64 20.38 10.74
C GLY A 103 1.18 19.85 12.10
N GLN A 104 -0.13 19.94 12.40
CA GLN A 104 -0.69 19.35 13.61
C GLN A 104 -0.60 17.82 13.62
N LEU A 105 -0.89 17.16 12.49
CA LEU A 105 -0.73 15.70 12.36
C LEU A 105 0.72 15.27 12.56
N LEU A 106 1.67 16.01 12.00
CA LEU A 106 3.10 15.74 12.15
C LEU A 106 3.54 15.86 13.60
N LEU A 107 3.17 16.93 14.30
CA LEU A 107 3.53 17.09 15.71
C LEU A 107 2.94 15.96 16.57
N ARG A 108 1.67 15.63 16.36
CA ARG A 108 1.00 14.52 17.08
C ARG A 108 1.62 13.16 16.75
N SER A 109 2.08 12.94 15.52
CA SER A 109 2.70 11.67 15.13
C SER A 109 4.10 11.52 15.73
N LEU A 110 4.88 12.61 15.84
CA LEU A 110 6.18 12.62 16.51
C LEU A 110 6.05 12.36 18.02
N GLU A 111 5.15 13.06 18.71
CA GLU A 111 4.90 12.78 20.13
C GLU A 111 4.44 11.33 20.35
N ARG A 112 3.67 10.79 19.41
CA ARG A 112 3.23 9.40 19.45
C ARG A 112 4.39 8.44 19.19
N SER A 113 5.31 8.74 18.27
CA SER A 113 6.45 7.85 18.01
C SER A 113 7.29 7.67 19.25
N ASP A 114 7.52 8.72 20.03
CA ASP A 114 8.27 8.64 21.29
C ASP A 114 7.55 7.76 22.32
N ARG A 115 6.23 7.97 22.50
CA ARG A 115 5.42 7.13 23.41
C ARG A 115 5.46 5.65 23.01
N VAL A 116 5.35 5.37 21.71
CA VAL A 116 5.37 4.00 21.19
C VAL A 116 6.76 3.39 21.34
N TYR A 117 7.82 4.15 21.06
CA TYR A 117 9.20 3.70 21.22
C TYR A 117 9.53 3.37 22.68
N ASN A 118 9.15 4.24 23.61
CA ASN A 118 9.32 3.97 25.04
C ASN A 118 8.53 2.73 25.50
N ALA A 119 7.31 2.53 25.00
CA ALA A 119 6.54 1.32 25.28
C ALA A 119 7.18 0.06 24.68
N MET A 120 7.84 0.17 23.53
CA MET A 120 8.60 -0.93 22.92
C MET A 120 9.83 -1.29 23.77
N LEU A 121 10.60 -0.30 24.20
CA LEU A 121 11.73 -0.50 25.10
C LEU A 121 11.31 -1.18 26.41
N ALA A 122 10.22 -0.72 27.03
CA ALA A 122 9.67 -1.33 28.25
C ALA A 122 9.25 -2.80 28.07
N ARG A 123 8.89 -3.21 26.85
CA ARG A 123 8.56 -4.60 26.48
C ARG A 123 9.77 -5.42 26.02
N GLY A 124 10.98 -4.87 26.14
CA GLY A 124 12.22 -5.55 25.78
C GLY A 124 12.56 -5.50 24.29
N TYR A 125 12.17 -4.45 23.57
CA TYR A 125 12.55 -4.27 22.17
C TYR A 125 14.08 -4.16 22.01
N ARG A 126 14.66 -5.09 21.24
CA ARG A 126 16.11 -5.19 20.97
C ARG A 126 16.50 -4.72 19.56
N GLY A 127 15.65 -3.92 18.91
CA GLY A 127 15.83 -3.52 17.51
C GLY A 127 15.14 -4.42 16.49
N GLU A 128 14.41 -5.44 16.96
CA GLU A 128 13.67 -6.37 16.11
C GLU A 128 12.22 -6.52 16.56
N LEU A 129 11.30 -6.50 15.61
CA LEU A 129 9.89 -6.84 15.85
C LEU A 129 9.72 -8.36 15.75
N LEU A 130 9.54 -9.01 16.90
CA LEU A 130 9.23 -10.43 16.96
C LEU A 130 7.81 -10.65 16.40
N THR A 131 7.71 -11.39 15.30
CA THR A 131 6.43 -11.81 14.72
C THR A 131 6.10 -13.20 15.24
N MET A 132 4.95 -13.38 15.89
CA MET A 132 4.51 -14.63 16.54
C MET A 132 3.88 -15.64 15.56
N THR A 133 3.78 -15.31 14.27
CA THR A 133 3.19 -16.19 13.25
C THR A 133 4.28 -16.81 12.39
N THR A 134 4.51 -18.10 12.59
CA THR A 134 5.26 -18.96 11.67
C THR A 134 4.32 -19.41 10.57
N HIS A 135 4.60 -19.04 9.32
CA HIS A 135 3.87 -19.56 8.17
C HIS A 135 4.52 -20.87 7.76
N GLU A 136 3.80 -21.98 7.86
CA GLU A 136 4.26 -23.29 7.39
C GLU A 136 3.68 -23.55 6.00
N MET A 137 4.54 -23.90 5.03
CA MET A 137 4.10 -24.22 3.67
C MET A 137 3.22 -25.47 3.70
N THR A 138 1.95 -25.32 3.32
CA THR A 138 1.02 -26.43 3.24
C THR A 138 1.14 -27.12 1.88
N SER A 139 0.78 -28.41 1.78
CA SER A 139 0.80 -29.15 0.51
C SER A 139 -0.01 -28.49 -0.61
N ARG A 140 -1.03 -27.69 -0.27
CA ARG A 140 -1.82 -26.91 -1.22
C ARG A 140 -0.99 -25.79 -1.89
N ASP A 141 -0.08 -25.16 -1.14
CA ASP A 141 0.77 -24.08 -1.65
C ASP A 141 1.74 -24.61 -2.71
N TRP A 142 2.20 -25.84 -2.54
CA TRP A 142 3.02 -26.53 -3.53
C TRP A 142 2.26 -26.79 -4.83
N TRP A 143 1.00 -27.25 -4.76
CA TRP A 143 0.18 -27.45 -5.96
C TRP A 143 -0.13 -26.12 -6.67
N VAL A 144 -0.46 -25.07 -5.90
CA VAL A 144 -0.70 -23.73 -6.46
C VAL A 144 0.59 -23.16 -7.08
N GLY A 145 1.74 -23.34 -6.44
CA GLY A 145 3.04 -22.94 -6.99
C GLY A 145 3.39 -23.71 -8.28
N ALA A 146 3.21 -25.03 -8.30
CA ALA A 146 3.49 -25.87 -9.46
C ALA A 146 2.59 -25.51 -10.65
N THR A 147 1.29 -25.30 -10.41
CA THR A 147 0.35 -24.86 -11.47
C THR A 147 0.70 -23.48 -12.01
N ALA A 148 1.05 -22.52 -11.15
CA ALA A 148 1.50 -21.19 -11.57
C ALA A 148 2.78 -21.24 -12.42
N VAL A 149 3.79 -22.00 -12.00
CA VAL A 149 5.05 -22.18 -12.75
C VAL A 149 4.79 -22.84 -14.10
N THR A 150 3.95 -23.88 -14.15
CA THR A 150 3.59 -24.56 -15.40
C THR A 150 2.90 -23.61 -16.37
N LEU A 151 1.97 -22.80 -15.88
CA LEU A 151 1.24 -21.82 -16.68
C LEU A 151 2.17 -20.71 -17.20
N LEU A 152 3.12 -20.24 -16.40
CA LEU A 152 4.15 -19.28 -16.83
C LEU A 152 5.06 -19.86 -17.91
N LEU A 153 5.49 -21.13 -17.76
CA LEU A 153 6.31 -21.81 -18.77
C LEU A 153 5.55 -21.98 -20.10
N LEU A 154 4.27 -22.32 -20.06
CA LEU A 154 3.43 -22.40 -21.26
C LEU A 154 3.31 -21.03 -21.95
N ILE A 155 3.15 -19.95 -21.19
CA ILE A 155 3.13 -18.58 -21.74
C ILE A 155 4.47 -18.21 -22.35
N GLN A 156 5.59 -18.55 -21.70
CA GLN A 156 6.93 -18.23 -22.19
C GLN A 156 7.27 -18.98 -23.48
N VAL A 157 6.92 -20.27 -23.57
CA VAL A 157 7.11 -21.09 -24.78
C VAL A 157 6.21 -20.60 -25.91
N GLY A 158 4.94 -20.27 -25.61
CA GLY A 158 4.03 -19.68 -26.60
C GLY A 158 4.47 -18.31 -27.10
N GLY A 159 5.05 -17.48 -26.23
CA GLY A 159 5.63 -16.19 -26.60
C GLY A 159 6.91 -16.31 -27.44
N HIS A 160 7.77 -17.30 -27.15
CA HIS A 160 8.95 -17.61 -27.96
C HIS A 160 8.60 -18.23 -29.33
N ALA A 161 7.48 -18.93 -29.44
CA ALA A 161 7.00 -19.49 -30.70
C ALA A 161 6.31 -18.45 -31.62
N PHE A 162 6.03 -17.24 -31.11
CA PHE A 162 5.32 -16.17 -31.82
C PHE A 162 6.23 -14.96 -32.16
N LEU A 163 7.49 -14.97 -31.70
CA LEU A 163 8.55 -14.01 -32.05
C LEU A 163 9.48 -14.62 -33.11
#